data_AF-A0A946RIR8-F1
#
_entry.id   AF-A0A946RIR8-F1
#
_cell.length_a   1.000
_cell.length_b   1.000
_cell.length_c   1.000
_cell.angle_alpha   90.00
_cell.angle_beta   90.00
_cell.angle_gamma   90.00
#
_symmetry.space_group_name_H-M   'P 1'
#
loop_
_entity.id
_entity.type
_entity.pdbx_description
1 polymer ?
#
loop_
_entity_poly.entity_id
_entity_poly.type
_entity_poly.pdbx_seq_one_letter_code
_entity_poly.pdbx_strand_id
1 'polypeptide(L)'
;MLFSDLSVASRQPEIIAVANQKGGVGKTTTTINLATALAATKRDVLIIDMDPQGNASTGLGCDRSDRQKSSYEVIMGEAPLAEAIIDTVVPGLHLVPSTIDLTGAELELVDAEQRTFKLRRAFRDPVLENYDYVL
;
A
#
# COMPACT_ATOMS: atom_id res chain seq x y z
N MET A 1 19.43 -28.24 26.68
CA MET A 1 19.24 -27.60 25.35
C MET A 1 17.74 -27.55 25.10
N LEU A 2 17.07 -26.47 25.52
CA LEU A 2 15.63 -26.28 25.38
C LEU A 2 15.40 -24.81 25.03
N PHE A 3 15.53 -24.48 23.75
CA PHE A 3 15.03 -23.24 23.14
C PHE A 3 14.77 -23.51 21.66
N SER A 4 13.71 -24.25 21.35
CA SER A 4 13.21 -24.43 19.99
C SER A 4 11.69 -24.51 20.05
N ASP A 5 11.06 -23.41 20.46
CA ASP A 5 9.67 -23.09 20.12
C ASP A 5 9.33 -21.68 20.67
N LEU A 6 9.84 -20.67 19.97
CA LEU A 6 9.13 -19.41 19.88
C LEU A 6 8.65 -19.36 18.44
N SER A 7 7.44 -19.89 18.21
CA SER A 7 6.70 -19.51 17.01
C SER A 7 6.58 -17.98 17.07
N VAL A 8 7.34 -17.29 16.23
CA VAL A 8 7.06 -15.88 15.94
C VAL A 8 5.65 -15.89 15.40
N ALA A 9 4.68 -15.46 16.22
CA ALA A 9 3.31 -15.31 15.76
C ALA A 9 3.38 -14.45 14.49
N SER A 10 2.83 -14.93 13.37
CA SER A 10 2.80 -14.15 12.14
C SER A 10 2.14 -12.82 12.46
N ARG A 11 2.92 -11.74 12.41
CA ARG A 11 2.45 -10.40 12.75
C ARG A 11 1.65 -9.93 11.54
N GLN A 12 0.32 -9.89 11.67
CA GLN A 12 -0.52 -9.26 10.66
C GLN A 12 -0.56 -7.75 10.93
N PRO A 13 -0.33 -6.90 9.90
CA PRO A 13 -0.45 -5.46 10.07
C PRO A 13 -1.90 -5.06 10.35
N GLU A 14 -2.09 -3.94 11.05
CA GLU A 14 -3.40 -3.29 11.10
C GLU A 14 -3.65 -2.54 9.79
N ILE A 15 -4.73 -2.89 9.08
CA ILE A 15 -5.09 -2.31 7.79
C ILE A 15 -6.14 -1.21 7.98
N ILE A 16 -5.82 0.02 7.61
CA ILE A 16 -6.67 1.21 7.81
C ILE A 16 -7.00 1.85 6.46
N ALA A 17 -8.21 1.61 5.94
CA ALA A 17 -8.64 2.23 4.69
C ALA A 17 -9.19 3.65 4.91
N VAL A 18 -8.62 4.64 4.22
CA VAL A 18 -9.12 6.03 4.22
C VAL A 18 -9.96 6.28 2.96
N ALA A 19 -11.28 6.15 3.08
CA ALA A 19 -12.21 6.23 1.95
C ALA A 19 -13.27 7.34 2.13
N ASN A 20 -13.57 8.04 1.03
CA ASN A 20 -14.65 9.02 0.91
C ASN A 20 -14.94 9.30 -0.57
N GLN A 21 -16.20 9.24 -0.99
CA GLN A 21 -16.62 9.43 -2.38
C GLN A 21 -16.41 10.85 -2.91
N LYS A 22 -16.28 11.85 -2.03
CA LYS A 22 -16.06 13.24 -2.44
C LYS A 22 -14.57 13.53 -2.69
N GLY A 23 -14.28 14.23 -3.79
CA GLY A 23 -12.94 14.75 -4.09
C GLY A 23 -12.55 15.92 -3.18
N GLY A 24 -11.25 16.08 -2.91
CA GLY A 24 -10.73 17.24 -2.17
C GLY A 24 -11.08 17.30 -0.67
N VAL A 25 -11.51 16.20 -0.07
CA VAL A 25 -11.87 16.13 1.37
C VAL A 25 -10.72 15.75 2.30
N GLY A 26 -9.49 15.74 1.78
CA GLY A 26 -8.29 15.48 2.57
C GLY A 26 -7.92 14.01 2.79
N LYS A 27 -8.45 13.04 2.01
CA LYS A 27 -8.09 11.61 2.14
C LYS A 27 -6.57 11.39 2.12
N THR A 28 -5.91 11.79 1.03
CA THR A 28 -4.46 11.65 0.86
C THR A 28 -3.69 12.40 1.94
N THR A 29 -4.13 13.62 2.27
CA THR A 29 -3.51 14.42 3.34
C THR A 29 -3.57 13.69 4.67
N THR A 30 -4.73 13.12 5.03
CA THR A 30 -4.92 12.33 6.24
C THR A 30 -4.05 11.07 6.21
N THR A 31 -4.05 10.32 5.10
CA THR A 31 -3.23 9.10 4.95
C THR A 31 -1.75 9.38 5.15
N ILE A 32 -1.18 10.37 4.44
CA ILE A 32 0.25 10.72 4.56
C ILE A 32 0.57 11.16 5.98
N ASN A 33 -0.22 12.06 6.57
CA ASN A 33 0.09 12.60 7.90
C ASN A 33 -0.07 11.56 8.99
N LEU A 34 -1.09 10.70 8.92
CA LEU A 34 -1.27 9.59 9.85
C LEU A 34 -0.12 8.59 9.75
N ALA A 35 0.23 8.16 8.54
CA ALA A 35 1.33 7.24 8.30
C ALA A 35 2.68 7.81 8.79
N THR A 36 2.94 9.09 8.52
CA THR A 36 4.15 9.79 8.99
C THR A 36 4.17 9.86 10.52
N ALA A 37 3.04 10.15 11.16
CA ALA A 37 2.95 10.18 12.62
C ALA A 37 3.18 8.79 13.24
N LEU A 38 2.63 7.73 12.63
CA LEU A 38 2.89 6.34 13.04
C LEU A 38 4.37 5.98 12.88
N ALA A 39 4.98 6.28 11.73
CA ALA A 39 6.40 6.03 11.48
C ALA A 39 7.31 6.76 12.47
N ALA A 40 6.98 8.01 12.84
CA ALA A 40 7.69 8.78 13.85
C ALA A 40 7.66 8.13 15.25
N THR A 41 6.72 7.22 15.51
CA THR A 41 6.68 6.38 16.73
C THR A 41 7.46 5.07 16.61
N LYS A 42 8.33 4.95 15.60
CA LYS A 42 9.16 3.76 15.28
C LYS A 42 8.33 2.55 14.87
N ARG A 43 7.26 2.79 14.10
CA ARG A 43 6.43 1.75 13.48
C ARG A 43 6.80 1.62 12.02
N ASP A 44 6.89 0.39 11.53
CA ASP A 44 7.03 0.15 10.10
C ASP A 44 5.67 0.29 9.42
N VAL A 45 5.54 1.24 8.49
CA VAL A 45 4.27 1.62 7.88
C VAL A 45 4.37 1.52 6.36
N LEU A 46 3.33 0.96 5.74
CA LEU A 46 3.17 0.91 4.30
C LEU A 46 1.93 1.71 3.89
N ILE A 47 2.08 2.65 2.94
CA ILE A 47 0.92 3.23 2.24
C ILE A 47 0.73 2.47 0.93
N ILE A 48 -0.51 2.13 0.58
CA ILE A 48 -0.87 1.64 -0.76
C ILE A 48 -1.75 2.69 -1.44
N ASP A 49 -1.19 3.43 -2.39
CA ASP A 49 -1.93 4.46 -3.11
C ASP A 49 -2.90 3.80 -4.11
N MET A 50 -4.19 4.08 -3.95
CA MET A 50 -5.28 3.53 -4.76
C MET A 50 -5.99 4.63 -5.56
N ASP A 51 -5.44 5.84 -5.60
CA ASP A 51 -5.94 6.95 -6.42
C ASP A 51 -5.10 7.06 -7.70
N PRO A 52 -5.67 6.92 -8.92
CA PRO A 52 -4.94 7.01 -10.18
C PRO A 52 -4.15 8.32 -10.37
N GLN A 53 -4.46 9.37 -9.59
CA GLN A 53 -3.74 10.64 -9.63
C GLN A 53 -2.35 10.56 -8.96
N GLY A 54 -2.06 9.53 -8.15
CA GLY A 54 -0.75 9.37 -7.50
C GLY A 54 -0.41 10.51 -6.55
N ASN A 55 -1.43 11.03 -5.86
CA ASN A 55 -1.29 12.15 -4.94
C ASN A 55 -0.47 11.76 -3.70
N ALA A 56 -0.52 10.51 -3.24
CA ALA A 56 0.27 10.09 -2.07
C ALA A 56 1.75 10.09 -2.41
N SER A 57 2.11 9.48 -3.55
CA SER A 57 3.48 9.46 -4.05
C SER A 57 4.04 10.86 -4.25
N THR A 58 3.26 11.77 -4.84
CA THR A 58 3.68 13.17 -5.03
C THR A 58 3.87 13.90 -3.70
N GLY A 59 2.95 13.70 -2.74
CA GLY A 59 3.03 14.31 -1.41
C GLY A 59 4.22 13.81 -0.57
N LEU A 60 4.76 12.64 -0.89
CA LEU A 60 5.95 12.06 -0.25
C LEU A 60 7.25 12.32 -1.01
N GLY A 61 7.19 13.05 -2.12
CA GLY A 61 8.37 13.40 -2.92
C GLY A 61 8.91 12.24 -3.78
N CYS A 62 8.10 11.21 -4.07
CA CYS A 62 8.49 10.12 -4.95
C CYS A 62 8.27 10.51 -6.42
N ASP A 63 9.34 10.50 -7.21
CA ASP A 63 9.30 10.89 -8.62
C ASP A 63 8.60 9.83 -9.47
N ARG A 64 8.13 10.22 -10.67
CA ARG A 64 7.48 9.28 -11.59
C ARG A 64 8.41 8.19 -12.08
N SER A 65 9.71 8.47 -12.18
CA SER A 65 10.73 7.48 -12.57
C SER A 65 10.86 6.32 -11.61
N ASP A 66 10.49 6.53 -10.34
CA ASP A 66 10.62 5.54 -9.27
C ASP A 66 9.42 4.58 -9.23
N ARG A 67 8.34 4.92 -9.97
CA ARG A 67 7.07 4.18 -9.99
C ARG A 67 7.05 3.14 -11.12
N GLN A 68 8.07 2.28 -11.15
CA GLN A 68 8.19 1.24 -12.19
C GLN A 68 7.10 0.17 -12.09
N LYS A 69 6.67 -0.12 -10.86
CA LYS A 69 5.51 -0.97 -10.53
C LYS A 69 4.64 -0.20 -9.55
N SER A 70 3.35 -0.40 -9.66
CA SER A 70 2.34 0.34 -8.92
C SER A 70 1.28 -0.61 -8.37
N SER A 71 0.33 -0.04 -7.65
CA SER A 71 -0.87 -0.75 -7.23
C SER A 71 -1.66 -1.35 -8.40
N TYR A 72 -1.52 -0.82 -9.63
CA TYR A 72 -2.12 -1.42 -10.83
C TYR A 72 -1.60 -2.84 -11.07
N GLU A 73 -0.29 -3.02 -11.25
CA GLU A 73 0.32 -4.33 -11.53
C GLU A 73 0.01 -5.34 -10.42
N VAL A 74 0.01 -4.87 -9.16
CA VAL A 74 -0.32 -5.70 -8.00
C VAL A 74 -1.77 -6.18 -8.03
N ILE A 75 -2.73 -5.28 -8.29
CA ILE A 75 -4.15 -5.63 -8.35
C ILE A 75 -4.44 -6.54 -9.54
N MET A 76 -3.75 -6.33 -10.67
CA MET A 76 -3.90 -7.18 -11.85
C MET A 76 -3.22 -8.54 -11.69
N GLY A 77 -2.37 -8.70 -10.66
CA GLY A 77 -1.62 -9.93 -10.40
C GLY A 77 -0.43 -10.11 -11.33
N GLU A 78 0.03 -9.02 -11.94
CA GLU A 78 1.19 -8.94 -12.83
C GLU A 78 2.51 -8.79 -12.07
N ALA A 79 2.44 -8.32 -10.81
CA ALA A 79 3.56 -8.25 -9.90
C ALA A 79 3.16 -8.64 -8.47
N PRO A 80 4.05 -9.28 -7.68
CA PRO A 80 3.87 -9.41 -6.24
C PRO A 80 3.94 -8.03 -5.56
N LEU A 81 3.33 -7.91 -4.37
CA LEU A 81 3.26 -6.64 -3.64
C LEU A 81 4.68 -6.13 -3.32
N ALA A 82 5.57 -7.04 -2.92
CA ALA A 82 6.95 -6.73 -2.56
C ALA A 82 7.73 -5.98 -3.65
N GLU A 83 7.44 -6.25 -4.92
CA GLU A 83 8.14 -5.63 -6.06
C GLU A 83 7.64 -4.23 -6.39
N ALA A 84 6.49 -3.82 -5.84
CA ALA A 84 5.93 -2.48 -6.03
C ALA A 84 6.21 -1.54 -4.85
N ILE A 85 6.83 -2.03 -3.78
CA ILE A 85 7.17 -1.23 -2.61
C ILE A 85 8.42 -0.39 -2.93
N ILE A 86 8.33 0.91 -2.64
CA ILE A 86 9.44 1.85 -2.72
C ILE A 86 9.67 2.54 -1.37
N ASP A 87 10.92 2.91 -1.14
CA ASP A 87 11.30 3.75 0.00
C ASP A 87 10.76 5.17 -0.18
N THR A 88 10.34 5.79 0.92
CA THR A 88 10.04 7.21 0.94
C THR A 88 11.18 7.99 1.60
N VAL A 89 11.14 9.31 1.53
CA VAL A 89 12.08 10.18 2.27
C VAL A 89 11.90 10.10 3.80
N VAL A 90 10.81 9.48 4.28
CA VAL A 90 10.50 9.34 5.71
C VAL A 90 10.95 7.97 6.20
N PRO A 91 11.89 7.88 7.17
CA PRO A 91 12.34 6.59 7.70
C PRO A 91 11.21 5.77 8.31
N GLY A 92 11.15 4.46 7.97
CA GLY A 92 10.11 3.54 8.44
C GLY A 92 8.77 3.67 7.70
N LEU A 93 8.66 4.59 6.73
CA LEU A 93 7.49 4.74 5.87
C LEU A 93 7.83 4.34 4.43
N HIS A 94 7.09 3.36 3.92
CA HIS A 94 7.20 2.86 2.57
C HIS A 94 5.91 3.08 1.80
N LEU A 95 5.96 2.94 0.48
CA LEU A 95 4.85 3.25 -0.40
C LEU A 95 4.75 2.22 -1.53
N VAL A 96 3.54 1.75 -1.82
CA VAL A 96 3.17 1.24 -3.13
C VAL A 96 2.54 2.39 -3.91
N PRO A 97 3.18 2.89 -4.98
CA PRO A 97 2.69 4.05 -5.69
C PRO A 97 1.50 3.69 -6.58
N SER A 98 0.80 4.70 -7.09
CA SER A 98 -0.18 4.55 -8.16
C SER A 98 0.21 5.33 -9.41
N THR A 99 -0.33 4.86 -10.54
CA THR A 99 -0.25 5.53 -11.84
C THR A 99 -1.66 5.69 -12.42
N ILE A 100 -1.75 6.42 -13.54
CA ILE A 100 -3.00 6.62 -14.27
C ILE A 100 -3.59 5.30 -14.81
N ASP A 101 -2.79 4.24 -14.90
CA ASP A 101 -3.21 2.92 -15.37
C ASP A 101 -4.28 2.31 -14.47
N LEU A 102 -4.34 2.71 -13.18
CA LEU A 102 -5.46 2.35 -12.28
C LEU A 102 -6.84 2.78 -12.79
N THR A 103 -6.93 3.82 -13.63
CA THR A 103 -8.21 4.18 -14.29
C THR A 103 -8.68 3.05 -15.22
N GLY A 104 -7.76 2.37 -15.88
CA GLY A 104 -8.06 1.16 -16.67
C GLY A 104 -8.49 0.00 -15.77
N ALA A 105 -7.81 -0.21 -14.64
CA ALA A 105 -8.21 -1.23 -13.67
C ALA A 105 -9.64 -1.02 -13.16
N GLU A 106 -10.09 0.22 -12.92
CA GLU A 106 -11.48 0.48 -12.50
C GLU A 106 -12.49 -0.05 -13.52
N LEU A 107 -12.26 0.19 -14.82
CA LEU A 107 -13.11 -0.30 -15.91
C LEU A 107 -13.03 -1.82 -16.07
N GLU A 108 -11.82 -2.39 -16.05
CA GLU A 108 -11.61 -3.84 -16.17
C GLU A 108 -12.18 -4.62 -14.97
N LEU A 109 -12.23 -3.98 -13.80
CA LEU A 109 -12.84 -4.55 -12.59
C LEU A 109 -14.37 -4.46 -12.58
N VAL A 110 -15.01 -3.71 -13.50
CA VAL A 110 -16.48 -3.71 -13.64
C VAL A 110 -16.98 -5.06 -14.16
N ASP A 111 -16.24 -5.66 -15.09
CA ASP A 111 -16.64 -6.91 -15.76
C ASP A 111 -15.96 -8.17 -15.17
N ALA A 112 -15.01 -7.99 -14.25
CA ALA A 112 -14.30 -9.10 -13.62
C ALA A 112 -15.17 -9.77 -12.53
N GLU A 113 -15.46 -11.06 -12.71
CA GLU A 113 -15.90 -11.91 -11.59
C GLU A 113 -14.88 -11.79 -10.45
N GLN A 114 -15.35 -11.59 -9.22
CA GLN A 114 -14.52 -11.51 -8.00
C GLN A 114 -13.59 -10.26 -7.89
N ARG A 115 -13.97 -9.11 -8.46
CA ARG A 115 -13.33 -7.79 -8.25
C ARG A 115 -12.70 -7.56 -6.87
N THR A 116 -13.45 -7.81 -5.79
CA THR A 116 -13.01 -7.53 -4.41
C THR A 116 -11.93 -8.49 -3.91
N PHE A 117 -11.75 -9.63 -4.58
CA PHE A 117 -10.77 -10.64 -4.19
C PHE A 117 -9.37 -10.35 -4.71
N LYS A 118 -9.21 -9.47 -5.72
CA LYS A 118 -7.88 -9.13 -6.26
C LYS A 118 -6.99 -8.44 -5.23
N LEU A 119 -7.48 -7.37 -4.59
CA LEU A 119 -6.74 -6.71 -3.49
C LEU A 119 -6.55 -7.65 -2.29
N ARG A 120 -7.56 -8.45 -1.96
CA ARG A 120 -7.45 -9.46 -0.89
C ARG A 120 -6.38 -10.51 -1.18
N ARG A 121 -6.15 -10.85 -2.46
CA ARG A 121 -5.08 -11.76 -2.89
C ARG A 121 -3.71 -11.09 -2.74
N ALA A 122 -3.58 -9.82 -3.12
CA ALA A 122 -2.35 -9.05 -2.90
C ALA A 122 -1.99 -9.00 -1.41
N PHE A 123 -2.97 -8.88 -0.52
CA PHE A 123 -2.74 -8.88 0.93
C PHE A 123 -2.37 -10.24 1.54
N ARG A 124 -2.24 -11.30 0.72
CA ARG A 124 -1.64 -12.58 1.17
C ARG A 124 -0.13 -12.61 0.98
N ASP A 125 0.46 -11.56 0.41
CA ASP A 125 1.90 -11.46 0.23
C ASP A 125 2.60 -11.41 1.61
N PRO A 126 3.53 -12.33 1.91
CA PRO A 126 4.25 -12.39 3.19
C PRO A 126 5.03 -11.11 3.51
N VAL A 127 5.33 -10.25 2.52
CA VAL A 127 6.00 -8.96 2.76
C VAL A 127 5.24 -8.08 3.75
N LEU A 128 3.92 -8.25 3.86
CA LEU A 128 3.09 -7.52 4.82
C LEU A 128 3.43 -7.82 6.28
N GLU A 129 4.09 -8.95 6.58
CA GLU A 129 4.54 -9.28 7.93
C GLU A 129 5.65 -8.37 8.45
N ASN A 130 6.29 -7.60 7.55
CA ASN A 130 7.31 -6.60 7.88
C ASN A 130 6.71 -5.28 8.40
N TYR A 131 5.39 -5.12 8.36
CA TYR A 131 4.72 -3.86 8.66
C TYR A 131 3.85 -3.96 9.90
N ASP A 132 3.80 -2.88 10.67
CA ASP A 132 2.87 -2.69 11.77
C ASP A 132 1.51 -2.19 11.26
N TYR A 133 1.53 -1.32 10.26
CA TYR A 133 0.35 -0.65 9.70
C TYR A 133 0.40 -0.63 8.17
N VAL A 134 -0.76 -0.84 7.56
CA VAL A 134 -0.99 -0.61 6.12
C VAL A 134 -2.14 0.40 5.97
N LEU A 135 -1.91 1.48 5.23
CA LEU A 135 -2.90 2.54 4.97
C LEU A 135 -3.28 2.66 3.50
#